data_AF-A0A2D5UUT3-F1
#
_entry.id   AF-A0A2D5UUT3-F1
#
_cell.length_a   1.000
_cell.length_b   1.000
_cell.length_c   1.000
_cell.angle_alpha   90.00
_cell.angle_beta   90.00
_cell.angle_gamma   90.00
#
_symmetry.space_group_name_H-M   'P 1'
#
loop_
_entity.id
_entity.type
_entity.pdbx_description
1 polymer ?
#
loop_
_entity_poly.entity_id
_entity_poly.type
_entity_poly.pdbx_seq_one_letter_code
_entity_poly.pdbx_strand_id
1 'polypeptide(L)'
;FLAVICLTVETPQVSWQMPFLFALAWQVIMVSAGAYIILMMLIQRDSMAAVSSLMFLVPPVTAVIAAAGFGEPLTLAGIIGFCLSSAGVYLVTANSSPRE
;
A
#
# COMPACT_ATOMS: atom_id res chain seq x y z
N PHE A 1 11.10 25.86 -6.36
CA PHE A 1 11.83 25.99 -5.08
C PHE A 1 12.76 24.81 -4.83
N LEU A 2 12.26 23.57 -4.64
CA LEU A 2 13.10 22.39 -4.41
C LEU A 2 14.12 22.10 -5.52
N ALA A 3 13.72 22.21 -6.80
CA ALA A 3 14.65 22.04 -7.93
C ALA A 3 15.78 23.09 -7.95
N VAL A 4 15.50 24.32 -7.49
CA VAL A 4 16.50 25.39 -7.41
C VAL A 4 17.50 25.09 -6.30
N ILE A 5 17.04 24.63 -5.14
CA ILE A 5 17.90 24.23 -4.01
C ILE A 5 18.76 23.02 -4.38
N CYS A 6 18.18 22.02 -5.03
CA CYS A 6 18.92 20.81 -5.40
C CYS A 6 20.08 21.14 -6.34
N LEU A 7 19.86 21.98 -7.35
CA LEU A 7 20.91 22.37 -8.30
C LEU A 7 21.98 23.33 -7.73
N THR A 8 21.71 24.01 -6.61
CA THR A 8 22.68 24.93 -5.97
C THR A 8 23.42 24.32 -4.79
N VAL A 9 22.86 23.31 -4.11
CA VAL A 9 23.43 22.70 -2.90
C VAL A 9 24.17 21.39 -3.19
N GLU A 10 23.72 20.60 -4.16
CA GLU A 10 24.31 19.29 -4.43
C GLU A 10 24.43 19.05 -5.95
N THR A 11 25.42 18.29 -6.39
CA THR A 11 25.44 17.80 -7.77
C THR A 11 24.60 16.52 -7.83
N PRO A 12 23.40 16.53 -8.44
CA PRO A 12 22.58 15.32 -8.53
C PRO A 12 23.32 14.26 -9.36
N GLN A 13 23.77 13.20 -8.69
CA GLN A 13 24.51 12.10 -9.28
C GLN A 13 23.65 10.84 -9.14
N VAL A 14 23.13 10.33 -10.26
CA VAL A 14 22.43 9.05 -10.29
C VAL A 14 23.41 7.96 -10.70
N SER A 15 23.75 7.08 -9.76
CA SER A 15 24.52 5.88 -10.08
C SER A 15 23.60 4.83 -10.71
N TRP A 16 23.74 4.61 -12.01
CA TRP A 16 22.96 3.61 -12.76
C TRP A 16 23.49 2.21 -12.50
N GLN A 17 23.15 1.67 -11.32
CA GLN A 17 23.54 0.34 -10.90
C GLN A 17 22.39 -0.65 -11.17
N MET A 18 22.72 -1.92 -11.38
CA MET A 18 21.72 -2.97 -11.60
C MET A 18 20.65 -3.02 -10.48
N PRO A 19 21.00 -2.95 -9.17
CA PRO A 19 20.02 -2.91 -8.09
C PRO A 19 19.07 -1.71 -8.17
N PHE A 20 19.58 -0.55 -8.58
CA PHE A 20 18.76 0.65 -8.77
C PHE A 20 17.75 0.44 -9.90
N LEU A 21 18.18 -0.16 -11.01
CA LEU A 21 17.31 -0.46 -12.14
C LEU A 21 16.20 -1.45 -11.75
N PHE A 22 16.52 -2.49 -10.97
CA PHE A 22 15.53 -3.43 -10.46
C PHE A 22 14.53 -2.77 -9.51
N ALA A 23 15.01 -1.93 -8.57
CA ALA A 23 14.12 -1.20 -7.67
C ALA A 23 13.19 -0.24 -8.44
N LEU A 24 13.73 0.48 -9.43
CA LEU A 24 12.97 1.38 -10.29
C LEU A 24 11.91 0.60 -11.10
N ALA A 25 12.31 -0.51 -11.74
CA ALA A 25 11.40 -1.35 -12.50
C ALA A 25 10.27 -1.91 -11.62
N TRP A 26 10.59 -2.37 -10.41
CA TRP A 26 9.61 -2.86 -9.45
C TRP A 26 8.61 -1.78 -9.04
N GLN A 27 9.07 -0.57 -8.74
CA GLN A 27 8.23 0.57 -8.39
C GLN A 27 7.28 0.95 -9.54
N VAL A 28 7.78 0.99 -10.78
CA VAL A 28 6.97 1.36 -11.94
C VAL A 28 5.94 0.27 -12.26
N ILE A 29 6.36 -1.00 -12.32
CA ILE A 29 5.51 -2.10 -12.78
C ILE A 29 4.53 -2.52 -11.68
N MET A 30 5.03 -2.88 -10.49
CA MET A 30 4.18 -3.47 -9.44
C MET A 30 3.47 -2.40 -8.62
N VAL A 31 4.21 -1.41 -8.13
CA VAL A 31 3.66 -0.41 -7.19
C VAL A 31 2.81 0.63 -7.89
N SER A 32 3.18 1.05 -9.10
CA SER A 32 2.43 2.08 -9.85
C SER A 32 1.39 1.46 -10.78
N ALA A 33 1.83 0.83 -11.89
CA ALA A 33 0.90 0.31 -12.89
C ALA A 33 0.01 -0.81 -12.32
N GLY A 34 0.61 -1.77 -11.60
CA GLY A 34 -0.11 -2.88 -10.98
C GLY A 34 -1.17 -2.41 -9.98
N ALA A 35 -0.79 -1.56 -9.03
CA ALA A 35 -1.74 -1.03 -8.04
C ALA A 35 -2.87 -0.23 -8.68
N TYR A 36 -2.58 0.60 -9.69
CA TYR A 36 -3.60 1.39 -10.38
C TYR A 36 -4.60 0.50 -11.14
N ILE A 37 -4.13 -0.53 -11.85
CA ILE A 37 -4.99 -1.49 -12.55
C ILE A 37 -5.90 -2.21 -11.55
N ILE A 38 -5.35 -2.68 -10.42
CA ILE A 38 -6.12 -3.33 -9.35
C ILE A 38 -7.17 -2.37 -8.80
N LEU A 39 -6.80 -1.13 -8.53
CA LEU A 39 -7.72 -0.10 -8.05
C LEU A 39 -8.86 0.12 -9.04
N MET A 40 -8.55 0.28 -10.33
CA MET A 40 -9.57 0.44 -11.37
C MET A 40 -10.47 -0.78 -11.52
N MET A 41 -9.91 -2.00 -11.41
CA MET A 41 -10.71 -3.23 -11.42
C MET A 41 -11.66 -3.30 -10.22
N LEU A 42 -11.22 -2.90 -9.03
CA LEU A 42 -12.05 -2.87 -7.83
C LEU A 42 -13.16 -1.82 -7.94
N ILE A 43 -12.86 -0.62 -8.45
CA ILE A 43 -13.88 0.43 -8.67
C ILE A 43 -14.94 -0.02 -9.70
N GLN A 44 -14.56 -0.84 -10.69
CA GLN A 44 -15.53 -1.36 -11.66
C GLN A 44 -16.45 -2.45 -11.09
N ARG A 45 -16.03 -3.15 -10.03
CA ARG A 45 -16.79 -4.27 -9.44
C ARG A 45 -17.56 -3.90 -8.19
N ASP A 46 -17.09 -2.92 -7.43
CA ASP A 46 -17.65 -2.52 -6.14
C ASP A 46 -17.94 -1.02 -6.07
N SER A 47 -18.78 -0.63 -5.11
CA SER A 47 -18.98 0.80 -4.81
C SER A 47 -17.67 1.46 -4.35
N MET A 48 -17.44 2.72 -4.74
CA MET A 48 -16.23 3.48 -4.34
C MET A 48 -15.94 3.44 -2.82
N ALA A 49 -16.98 3.31 -2.00
CA ALA A 49 -16.86 3.23 -0.54
C ALA A 49 -16.16 1.93 -0.07
N ALA A 50 -16.45 0.79 -0.71
CA ALA A 50 -15.82 -0.49 -0.35
C ALA A 50 -14.33 -0.49 -0.71
N VAL A 51 -13.96 0.12 -1.84
CA VAL A 51 -12.56 0.21 -2.29
C VAL A 51 -11.70 1.05 -1.34
N SER A 52 -12.22 2.17 -0.83
CA SER A 52 -11.53 3.01 0.16
C SER A 52 -11.32 2.26 1.49
N SER A 53 -12.30 1.45 1.89
CA SER A 53 -12.20 0.64 3.12
C SER A 53 -11.04 -0.35 3.07
N LEU A 54 -10.79 -0.98 1.91
CA LEU A 54 -9.67 -1.90 1.72
C LEU A 54 -8.31 -1.23 1.95
N MET A 55 -8.17 0.08 1.75
CA MET A 55 -6.93 0.81 2.02
C MET A 55 -6.60 0.85 3.52
N PHE A 56 -7.59 0.75 4.41
CA PHE A 56 -7.38 0.62 5.85
C PHE A 56 -6.86 -0.76 6.27
N LEU A 57 -6.94 -1.76 5.39
CA LEU A 57 -6.31 -3.08 5.58
C LEU A 57 -4.83 -3.11 5.19
N VAL A 58 -4.28 -2.06 4.58
CA VAL A 58 -2.87 -2.04 4.18
C VAL A 58 -1.91 -2.19 5.38
N PRO A 59 -2.06 -1.45 6.49
CA PRO A 59 -1.20 -1.63 7.67
C PRO A 59 -1.21 -3.05 8.27
N PRO A 60 -2.38 -3.69 8.55
CA PRO A 60 -2.39 -5.04 9.10
C PRO A 60 -1.82 -6.08 8.14
N VAL A 61 -2.14 -6.00 6.85
CA VAL A 61 -1.57 -6.92 5.85
C VAL A 61 -0.05 -6.77 5.76
N THR A 62 0.45 -5.53 5.74
CA THR A 62 1.89 -5.26 5.70
C THR A 62 2.60 -5.80 6.93
N ALA A 63 2.02 -5.66 8.12
CA ALA A 63 2.60 -6.18 9.35
C ALA A 63 2.63 -7.71 9.40
N VAL A 64 1.60 -8.39 8.89
CA VAL A 64 1.58 -9.86 8.77
C VAL A 64 2.68 -10.35 7.81
N ILE A 65 2.84 -9.68 6.67
CA ILE A 65 3.92 -9.98 5.72
C ILE A 65 5.28 -9.73 6.38
N ALA A 66 5.44 -8.64 7.12
CA ALA A 66 6.69 -8.30 7.80
C ALA A 66 7.05 -9.35 8.88
N ALA A 67 6.08 -9.73 9.71
CA ALA A 67 6.29 -10.75 10.72
C ALA A 67 6.66 -12.12 10.12
N ALA A 68 6.02 -12.51 9.01
CA ALA A 68 6.30 -13.78 8.35
C ALA A 68 7.64 -13.77 7.58
N GLY A 69 7.95 -12.69 6.88
CA GLY A 69 9.12 -12.57 6.01
C GLY A 69 10.40 -12.16 6.71
N PHE A 70 10.29 -11.34 7.77
CA PHE A 70 11.43 -10.76 8.48
C PHE A 70 11.51 -11.21 9.95
N GLY A 71 10.53 -11.97 10.45
CA GLY A 71 10.52 -12.47 11.83
C GLY A 71 10.27 -11.38 12.88
N GLU A 72 9.73 -10.24 12.47
CA GLU A 72 9.56 -9.08 13.34
C GLU A 72 8.43 -9.32 14.36
N PRO A 73 8.66 -9.10 15.67
CA PRO A 73 7.68 -9.45 16.69
C PRO A 73 6.46 -8.53 16.63
N LEU A 74 5.29 -9.13 16.38
CA LEU A 74 4.01 -8.45 16.51
C LEU A 74 3.77 -8.13 17.99
N THR A 75 3.79 -6.83 18.33
CA THR A 75 3.42 -6.39 19.67
C THR A 75 1.92 -6.62 19.91
N LEU A 76 1.56 -6.90 21.16
CA LEU A 76 0.16 -7.13 21.56
C LEU A 76 -0.75 -5.94 21.20
N ALA A 77 -0.23 -4.71 21.34
CA ALA A 77 -0.93 -3.49 20.94
C ALA A 77 -1.17 -3.42 19.42
N GLY A 78 -0.18 -3.85 18.61
CA GLY A 78 -0.32 -3.94 17.16
C GLY A 78 -1.41 -4.93 16.74
N ILE A 79 -1.44 -6.12 17.36
CA ILE A 79 -2.47 -7.14 17.10
C ILE A 79 -3.87 -6.59 17.38
N ILE A 80 -4.06 -5.94 18.53
CA ILE A 80 -5.36 -5.34 18.89
C ILE A 80 -5.77 -4.27 17.86
N GLY A 81 -4.84 -3.39 17.47
CA GLY A 81 -5.09 -2.36 16.46
C GLY A 81 -5.44 -2.95 15.09
N PHE A 82 -4.77 -4.03 14.68
CA PHE A 82 -5.06 -4.75 13.44
C PHE A 82 -6.43 -5.40 13.46
N CYS A 83 -6.77 -6.11 14.55
CA CYS A 83 -8.11 -6.68 14.72
C CYS A 83 -9.20 -5.60 14.65
N LEU A 84 -8.98 -4.45 15.29
CA LEU A 84 -9.96 -3.35 15.29
C LEU A 84 -10.14 -2.74 13.89
N SER A 85 -9.03 -2.48 13.17
CA SER A 85 -9.10 -1.98 11.79
C SER A 85 -9.80 -2.97 10.86
N SER A 86 -9.42 -4.25 10.94
CA SER A 86 -10.04 -5.31 10.13
C SER A 86 -11.53 -5.48 10.41
N ALA A 87 -11.95 -5.37 11.68
CA ALA A 87 -13.37 -5.41 12.04
C ALA A 87 -14.15 -4.22 11.44
N GLY A 88 -13.58 -3.01 11.47
CA GLY A 88 -14.20 -1.82 10.88
C GLY A 88 -14.40 -1.95 9.36
N VAL A 89 -13.39 -2.46 8.65
CA VAL A 89 -13.50 -2.73 7.20
C VAL A 89 -14.53 -3.83 6.93
N TYR A 90 -14.51 -4.92 7.70
CA TYR A 90 -15.48 -6.00 7.55
C TYR A 90 -16.92 -5.51 7.69
N LEU A 91 -17.21 -4.61 8.65
CA LEU A 91 -18.55 -4.03 8.82
C LEU A 91 -18.97 -3.18 7.62
N VAL A 92 -18.07 -2.38 7.05
CA VAL A 92 -18.36 -1.58 5.84
C VAL A 92 -18.60 -2.48 4.63
N THR A 93 -17.78 -3.52 4.45
CA THR A 93 -17.89 -4.44 3.32
C THR A 93 -19.12 -5.37 3.45
N ALA A 94 -19.45 -5.82 4.66
CA ALA A 94 -20.62 -6.66 4.92
C ALA A 94 -21.95 -5.93 4.68
N ASN A 95 -21.99 -4.61 4.91
CA ASN A 95 -23.18 -3.80 4.62
C ASN A 95 -23.30 -3.37 3.15
N SER A 96 -22.29 -3.64 2.30
CA SER A 96 -22.28 -3.24 0.89
C SER A 96 -22.71 -4.35 -0.09
N SER A 97 -23.21 -5.49 0.39
CA SER A 97 -23.94 -6.47 -0.43
C SER A 97 -25.05 -7.16 0.41
N PRO A 98 -26.25 -7.48 -0.12
CA PRO A 98 -26.86 -7.20 -1.43
C PRO A 98 -28.25 -6.54 -1.34
N ARG A 99 -28.58 -5.61 -2.24
CA ARG A 99 -29.97 -5.41 -2.69
C ARG A 99 -29.99 -5.39 -4.20
N GLU A 100 -30.56 -6.47 -4.72
CA GLU A 100 -31.13 -6.76 -6.04
C GLU A 100 -31.07 -5.63 -7.09
#